data_AF-A0A835XSZ6-F1
#
_entry.id   AF-A0A835XSZ6-F1
#
_cell.length_a   1.000
_cell.length_b   1.000
_cell.length_c   1.000
_cell.angle_alpha   90.00
_cell.angle_beta   90.00
_cell.angle_gamma   90.00
#
_symmetry.space_group_name_H-M   'P 1'
#
loop_
_entity.id
_entity.type
_entity.pdbx_description
1 polymer ?
#
loop_
_entity_poly.entity_id
_entity_poly.type
_entity_poly.pdbx_seq_one_letter_code
_entity_poly.pdbx_strand_id
1 'polypeptide(L)'
;MFGGNLTLDAPAAAASLGPASGPGAGASGAYVWQSEAWNDATWAKVRAVHGLVAGGYCVLHSDVDASWLRDPAPLLDWITPPAGEGQGGQGQGEGGEGGLVFPAAAFSHDGLVSPNPAGPAGALGLELGGSPYYNLNTGVYWVAGSAQGAALMRAWLAVREASFPGHDQQALNLLVRGAAAVGHGLKPRGYVDPPPPRRLSVPRARLGRLGSTPWGAGGGEVGLWAAPGAPGVPGGDAGGALVGVLAVSSFSHTYAFGATRLHTVRQHPLYEVHWVWGGRSVESKRAAMREAGAAWDPPAWYAPERVLTFELEHDPLPPGYNSWPASRTDDMVTFALGQLNAQLQQTYWALGLALATNRTLVLPRFQCYCARGWYRTTACRIGDERDTQFPFNCTLSHLLRAKRLAEGHLRLHDPLLGGGGGGGGWRVAEVREAGFMDNPRTDPGLKAASRLVLTLRGAAGGAAATSLSPSAASPSASPFPAPPPDQLLPLDAPLSDRTAQALLGPRGPHAAARVLHVPRPPGVFARGFEDGALWAAFDAGVQGLAATWCCRAQGGPGPRRERLQPLPESRRGRAVAGAVAGVEAGT
;
A
#
# COMPACT_ATOMS: atom_id res chain seq x y z
N MET A 1 -28.59 -5.79 11.11
CA MET A 1 -29.19 -4.65 11.83
C MET A 1 -28.37 -4.41 13.08
N PHE A 2 -27.42 -3.48 13.05
CA PHE A 2 -26.72 -3.01 14.25
C PHE A 2 -26.72 -1.49 14.19
N GLY A 3 -27.82 -0.92 14.68
CA GLY A 3 -27.98 0.50 14.94
C GLY A 3 -28.22 0.66 16.43
N GLY A 4 -27.14 0.61 17.21
CA GLY A 4 -27.13 0.97 18.62
C GLY A 4 -25.96 1.91 18.84
N ASN A 5 -26.26 3.20 19.02
CA ASN A 5 -25.25 4.17 19.44
C ASN A 5 -24.80 3.79 20.85
N LEU A 6 -23.59 3.25 20.96
CA LEU A 6 -22.90 3.10 22.23
C LEU A 6 -22.38 4.49 22.63
N THR A 7 -23.16 5.23 23.40
CA THR A 7 -22.64 6.37 24.17
C THR A 7 -21.82 5.81 25.31
N LEU A 8 -20.50 5.82 25.16
CA LEU A 8 -19.57 5.60 26.26
C LEU A 8 -19.56 6.89 27.11
N ASP A 9 -20.18 6.85 28.28
CA ASP A 9 -19.95 7.85 29.32
C ASP A 9 -18.49 7.69 29.79
N ALA A 10 -17.61 8.53 29.24
CA ALA A 10 -16.22 8.60 29.67
C ALA A 10 -16.19 9.01 31.16
N PRO A 11 -15.39 8.35 32.01
CA PRO A 11 -15.23 8.79 33.40
C PRO A 11 -14.73 10.24 33.43
N ALA A 12 -15.31 11.03 34.35
CA ALA A 12 -15.11 12.48 34.52
C ALA A 12 -13.64 12.93 34.79
N ALA A 13 -12.67 12.02 34.73
CA ALA A 13 -11.24 12.31 34.83
C ALA A 13 -10.56 12.55 33.46
N ALA A 14 -11.26 12.40 32.33
CA ALA A 14 -10.74 12.73 30.99
C ALA A 14 -11.03 14.19 30.55
N ALA A 15 -11.57 15.02 31.44
CA ALA A 15 -11.98 16.40 31.15
C ALA A 15 -10.83 17.40 31.40
N SER A 16 -9.89 17.49 30.44
CA SER A 16 -9.32 18.76 29.92
C SER A 16 -8.16 18.50 28.95
N LEU A 17 -8.41 17.83 27.83
CA LEU A 17 -7.60 18.07 26.63
C LEU A 17 -8.20 19.29 25.93
N GLY A 18 -7.96 20.48 26.50
CA GLY A 18 -8.27 21.73 25.81
C GLY A 18 -7.54 21.78 24.46
N PRO A 19 -8.05 22.52 23.46
CA PRO A 19 -7.23 22.87 22.32
C PRO A 19 -5.96 23.52 22.86
N ALA A 20 -4.79 23.10 22.37
CA ALA A 20 -3.51 23.69 22.76
C ALA A 20 -3.48 25.16 22.30
N SER A 21 -4.08 26.05 23.10
CA SER A 21 -4.04 27.49 22.92
C SER A 21 -2.78 28.01 23.60
N GLY A 22 -1.63 27.73 23.00
CA GLY A 22 -0.40 28.46 23.28
C GLY A 22 -0.49 29.87 22.65
N PRO A 23 -0.08 30.93 23.34
CA PRO A 23 -0.04 32.29 22.79
C PRO A 23 1.14 32.39 21.82
N GLY A 24 0.89 31.99 20.57
CA GLY A 24 1.92 31.96 19.54
C GLY A 24 1.52 31.23 18.26
N ALA A 25 0.23 31.16 17.93
CA ALA A 25 -0.25 30.62 16.65
C ALA A 25 0.07 31.59 15.50
N GLY A 26 1.37 31.83 15.26
CA GLY A 26 1.86 32.37 14.01
C GLY A 26 1.59 31.37 12.89
N ALA A 27 1.03 31.87 11.78
CA ALA A 27 0.82 31.21 10.49
C ALA A 27 0.94 29.67 10.52
N SER A 28 -0.20 28.97 10.61
CA SER A 28 -0.29 27.51 10.59
C SER A 28 0.65 26.92 9.53
N GLY A 29 1.81 26.43 9.98
CA GLY A 29 2.73 25.71 9.11
C GLY A 29 1.93 24.59 8.44
N ALA A 30 2.01 24.49 7.12
CA ALA A 30 1.31 23.45 6.39
C ALA A 30 1.62 22.09 7.04
N TYR A 31 0.60 21.26 7.24
CA TYR A 31 0.75 19.91 7.77
C TYR A 31 1.53 19.06 6.74
N VAL A 32 2.85 19.12 6.84
CA VAL A 32 3.80 18.46 5.93
C VAL A 32 4.55 17.39 6.72
N TRP A 33 4.86 16.28 6.08
CA TRP A 33 5.65 15.21 6.70
C TRP A 33 6.96 15.75 7.32
N GLN A 34 7.29 15.32 8.54
CA GLN A 34 8.39 15.83 9.37
C GLN A 34 8.31 17.31 9.81
N SER A 35 7.23 18.04 9.51
CA SER A 35 6.98 19.34 10.14
C SER A 35 6.72 19.19 11.64
N GLU A 36 6.86 20.27 12.39
CA GLU A 36 6.52 20.32 13.82
C GLU A 36 5.06 19.94 14.06
N ALA A 37 4.12 20.48 13.28
CA ALA A 37 2.69 20.14 13.38
C ALA A 37 2.43 18.64 13.15
N TRP A 38 3.12 18.02 12.18
CA TRP A 38 3.04 16.57 11.97
C TRP A 38 3.63 15.79 13.16
N ASN A 39 4.79 16.23 13.66
CA ASN A 39 5.43 15.61 14.82
C ASN A 39 4.51 15.69 16.05
N ASP A 40 3.92 16.86 16.34
CA ASP A 40 2.99 17.05 17.45
C ASP A 40 1.73 16.20 17.33
N ALA A 41 1.20 16.03 16.10
CA ALA A 41 0.09 15.12 15.85
C ALA A 41 0.47 13.66 16.13
N THR A 42 1.68 13.21 15.73
CA THR A 42 2.16 11.85 16.06
C THR A 42 2.37 11.64 17.57
N TRP A 43 2.70 12.69 18.33
CA TRP A 43 2.78 12.59 19.80
C TRP A 43 1.42 12.70 20.50
N ALA A 44 0.45 13.38 19.88
CA ALA A 44 -0.90 13.49 20.43
C ALA A 44 -1.57 12.11 20.58
N LYS A 45 -1.34 11.19 19.63
CA LYS A 45 -1.83 9.80 19.77
C LYS A 45 -1.21 9.07 20.97
N VAL A 46 0.10 9.22 21.21
CA VAL A 46 0.78 8.59 22.36
C VAL A 46 0.18 9.10 23.68
N ARG A 47 -0.08 10.40 23.79
CA ARG A 47 -0.75 11.00 24.96
C ARG A 47 -2.17 10.46 25.17
N ALA A 48 -2.95 10.36 24.10
CA ALA A 48 -4.31 9.82 24.17
C ALA A 48 -4.32 8.35 24.62
N VAL A 49 -3.46 7.52 24.03
CA VAL A 49 -3.32 6.10 24.42
C VAL A 49 -2.84 5.96 25.86
N HIS A 50 -1.86 6.78 26.29
CA HIS A 50 -1.42 6.79 27.68
C HIS A 50 -2.57 7.06 28.66
N GLY A 51 -3.41 8.08 28.40
CA GLY A 51 -4.54 8.41 29.26
C GLY A 51 -5.54 7.25 29.41
N LEU A 52 -5.85 6.55 28.32
CA LEU A 52 -6.74 5.38 28.33
C LEU A 52 -6.10 4.19 29.07
N VAL A 53 -4.84 3.88 28.79
CA VAL A 53 -4.11 2.77 29.43
C VAL A 53 -3.94 3.02 30.93
N ALA A 54 -3.63 4.25 31.34
CA ALA A 54 -3.57 4.65 32.74
C ALA A 54 -4.92 4.52 33.47
N GLY A 55 -6.03 4.63 32.74
CA GLY A 55 -7.39 4.34 33.21
C GLY A 55 -7.74 2.85 33.28
N GLY A 56 -6.81 1.95 32.93
CA GLY A 56 -7.01 0.49 32.97
C GLY A 56 -7.60 -0.11 31.69
N TYR A 57 -7.74 0.66 30.61
CA TYR A 57 -8.24 0.14 29.33
C TYR A 57 -7.13 -0.51 28.52
N CYS A 58 -7.39 -1.68 27.93
CA CYS A 58 -6.57 -2.20 26.84
C CYS A 58 -6.87 -1.41 25.57
N VAL A 59 -5.84 -0.92 24.90
CA VAL A 59 -6.00 -0.03 23.74
C VAL A 59 -5.35 -0.65 22.52
N LEU A 60 -6.14 -0.88 21.48
CA LEU A 60 -5.66 -1.11 20.12
C LEU A 60 -5.70 0.22 19.37
N HIS A 61 -4.54 0.65 18.88
CA HIS A 61 -4.38 1.86 18.09
C HIS A 61 -4.05 1.53 16.64
N SER A 62 -4.60 2.31 15.71
CA SER A 62 -4.14 2.37 14.32
C SER A 62 -4.10 3.80 13.78
N ASP A 63 -3.16 4.10 12.90
CA ASP A 63 -3.12 5.33 12.11
C ASP A 63 -4.33 5.37 11.14
N VAL A 64 -4.64 6.55 10.62
CA VAL A 64 -5.79 6.77 9.71
C VAL A 64 -5.63 6.11 8.35
N ASP A 65 -4.42 5.69 8.00
CA ASP A 65 -4.06 4.98 6.79
C ASP A 65 -3.75 3.50 7.06
N ALA A 66 -4.48 2.91 8.00
CA ALA A 66 -4.62 1.47 8.20
C ALA A 66 -5.94 0.95 7.61
N SER A 67 -6.02 -0.33 7.26
CA SER A 67 -7.28 -0.99 6.93
C SER A 67 -7.41 -2.32 7.63
N TRP A 68 -8.46 -2.44 8.45
CA TRP A 68 -8.83 -3.66 9.14
C TRP A 68 -9.68 -4.54 8.22
N LEU A 69 -9.17 -5.73 7.91
CA LEU A 69 -9.78 -6.72 7.02
C LEU A 69 -10.43 -7.88 7.78
N ARG A 70 -10.17 -7.97 9.09
CA ARG A 70 -10.75 -8.96 9.99
C ARG A 70 -10.79 -8.41 11.42
N ASP A 71 -11.71 -8.96 12.22
CA ASP A 71 -11.75 -8.74 13.66
C ASP A 71 -10.45 -9.24 14.34
N PRO A 72 -9.67 -8.37 15.00
CA PRO A 72 -8.44 -8.75 15.68
C PRO A 72 -8.66 -9.33 17.08
N ALA A 73 -9.88 -9.31 17.63
CA ALA A 73 -10.16 -9.76 18.99
C ALA A 73 -9.60 -11.16 19.31
N PRO A 74 -9.71 -12.18 18.43
CA PRO A 74 -9.14 -13.50 18.73
C PRO A 74 -7.63 -13.49 18.99
N LEU A 75 -6.88 -12.60 18.33
CA LEU A 75 -5.46 -12.44 18.58
C LEU A 75 -5.21 -11.62 19.86
N LEU A 76 -5.97 -10.56 20.07
CA LEU A 76 -5.84 -9.72 21.25
C LEU A 76 -6.13 -10.50 22.53
N ASP A 77 -7.16 -11.34 22.52
CA ASP A 77 -7.49 -12.26 23.62
C ASP A 77 -6.35 -13.24 23.91
N TRP A 78 -5.57 -13.62 22.88
CA TRP A 78 -4.41 -14.49 23.04
C TRP A 78 -3.22 -13.79 23.71
N ILE A 79 -3.00 -12.49 23.44
CA ILE A 79 -1.91 -11.70 24.06
C ILE A 79 -2.33 -10.96 25.34
N THR A 80 -3.62 -10.94 25.69
CA THR A 80 -4.13 -10.24 26.87
C THR A 80 -4.22 -11.20 28.06
N PRO A 81 -3.72 -10.82 29.25
CA PRO A 81 -3.93 -11.63 30.45
C PRO A 81 -5.43 -11.73 30.78
N PRO A 82 -5.94 -12.88 31.25
CA PRO A 82 -7.34 -13.03 31.62
C PRO A 82 -7.70 -12.10 32.77
N ALA A 83 -8.92 -11.55 32.74
CA ALA A 83 -9.42 -10.68 33.80
C ALA A 83 -9.40 -11.40 35.16
N GLY A 84 -8.72 -10.81 36.15
CA GLY A 84 -8.66 -11.32 37.53
C GLY A 84 -7.41 -12.12 37.90
N GLU A 85 -6.57 -12.54 36.95
CA GLU A 85 -5.20 -12.99 37.27
C GLU A 85 -4.36 -11.74 37.59
N GLY A 86 -4.05 -11.56 38.87
CA GLY A 86 -3.65 -10.29 39.45
C GLY A 86 -2.56 -9.53 38.68
N GLN A 87 -2.91 -8.35 38.17
CA GLN A 87 -1.98 -7.30 37.73
C GLN A 87 -1.03 -6.80 38.86
N GLY A 88 -1.20 -7.27 40.09
CA GLY A 88 -0.50 -6.80 41.29
C GLY A 88 0.68 -7.65 41.77
N GLY A 89 1.02 -8.74 41.10
CA GLY A 89 2.16 -9.57 41.50
C GLY A 89 3.42 -9.22 40.74
N GLN A 90 4.29 -8.37 41.29
CA GLN A 90 5.74 -8.53 41.08
C GLN A 90 6.13 -9.88 41.70
N GLY A 91 5.76 -10.97 41.04
CA GLY A 91 6.16 -12.31 41.42
C GLY A 91 7.63 -12.49 41.13
N GLN A 92 8.50 -11.93 41.99
CA GLN A 92 9.82 -12.48 42.27
C GLN A 92 9.67 -13.84 42.99
N GLY A 93 8.81 -14.71 42.46
CA GLY A 93 8.73 -16.10 42.87
C GLY A 93 9.93 -16.82 42.27
N GLU A 94 11.09 -16.67 42.90
CA GLU A 94 12.21 -17.59 42.74
C GLU A 94 11.71 -19.00 43.07
N GLY A 95 11.30 -19.77 42.07
CA GLY A 95 10.97 -21.19 42.21
C GLY A 95 9.60 -21.67 41.70
N GLY A 96 8.72 -20.77 41.24
CA GLY A 96 7.44 -21.18 40.66
C GLY A 96 7.56 -21.51 39.16
N GLU A 97 7.93 -22.74 38.81
CA GLU A 97 7.93 -23.21 37.42
C GLU A 97 6.51 -23.24 36.83
N GLY A 98 6.09 -22.21 36.10
CA GLY A 98 4.91 -22.33 35.21
C GLY A 98 4.06 -21.10 34.91
N GLY A 99 4.36 -19.91 35.45
CA GLY A 99 3.56 -18.72 35.18
C GLY A 99 3.56 -18.32 33.70
N LEU A 100 2.37 -18.03 33.15
CA LEU A 100 2.19 -17.49 31.81
C LEU A 100 2.70 -16.05 31.75
N VAL A 101 3.41 -15.70 30.68
CA VAL A 101 3.97 -14.35 30.48
C VAL A 101 3.20 -13.65 29.35
N PHE A 102 2.73 -12.43 29.61
CA PHE A 102 2.01 -11.60 28.63
C PHE A 102 2.77 -10.31 28.34
N PRO A 103 2.76 -9.81 27.09
CA PRO A 103 3.35 -8.51 26.76
C PRO A 103 2.58 -7.35 27.40
N ALA A 104 3.29 -6.31 27.79
CA ALA A 104 2.72 -5.01 28.15
C ALA A 104 2.20 -4.25 26.91
N ALA A 105 2.82 -4.49 25.75
CA ALA A 105 2.39 -3.95 24.46
C ALA A 105 2.88 -4.84 23.31
N ALA A 106 2.20 -4.76 22.16
CA ALA A 106 2.60 -5.42 20.92
C ALA A 106 2.52 -4.45 19.75
N PHE A 107 3.60 -4.33 18.97
CA PHE A 107 3.70 -3.38 17.87
C PHE A 107 3.82 -4.11 16.53
N SER A 108 3.24 -3.55 15.48
CA SER A 108 3.58 -3.96 14.10
C SER A 108 5.04 -3.59 13.79
N HIS A 109 5.59 -4.13 12.69
CA HIS A 109 6.96 -3.85 12.29
C HIS A 109 7.12 -3.79 10.76
N ASP A 110 8.13 -3.06 10.30
CA ASP A 110 8.46 -2.91 8.87
C ASP A 110 9.29 -4.10 8.32
N GLY A 111 9.10 -5.30 8.88
CA GLY A 111 9.85 -6.48 8.45
C GLY A 111 9.34 -7.02 7.11
N LEU A 112 10.22 -7.61 6.31
CA LEU A 112 9.86 -8.10 4.97
C LEU A 112 9.60 -9.61 4.92
N VAL A 113 9.90 -10.30 6.02
CA VAL A 113 9.78 -11.74 6.19
C VAL A 113 9.11 -12.03 7.52
N SER A 114 8.38 -13.14 7.56
CA SER A 114 7.80 -13.67 8.79
C SER A 114 8.45 -15.03 9.05
N PRO A 115 9.28 -15.18 10.10
CA PRO A 115 9.81 -16.46 10.52
C PRO A 115 8.75 -17.42 11.08
N ASN A 116 7.52 -16.96 11.32
CA ASN A 116 6.42 -17.83 11.69
C ASN A 116 6.22 -18.96 10.63
N PRO A 117 6.02 -20.21 11.07
CA PRO A 117 5.78 -21.33 10.15
C PRO A 117 4.46 -21.12 9.42
N ALA A 118 4.36 -21.60 8.18
CA ALA A 118 3.11 -21.50 7.44
C ALA A 118 1.98 -22.32 8.11
N GLY A 119 0.74 -21.87 7.91
CA GLY A 119 -0.48 -22.52 8.36
C GLY A 119 -1.03 -21.96 9.68
N PRO A 120 -2.11 -22.57 10.22
CA PRO A 120 -2.78 -22.10 11.44
C PRO A 120 -1.86 -22.03 12.67
N ALA A 121 -0.76 -22.79 12.67
CA ALA A 121 0.22 -22.79 13.76
C ALA A 121 1.00 -21.47 13.88
N GLY A 122 1.32 -20.83 12.75
CA GLY A 122 2.05 -19.56 12.73
C GLY A 122 1.14 -18.33 12.69
N ALA A 123 -0.15 -18.56 12.43
CA ALA A 123 -1.20 -17.56 12.40
C ALA A 123 -1.54 -16.97 13.78
N LEU A 124 -1.31 -17.74 14.84
CA LEU A 124 -1.66 -17.35 16.20
C LEU A 124 -0.42 -16.87 16.94
N GLY A 125 -0.36 -15.55 17.11
CA GLY A 125 0.49 -14.90 18.09
C GLY A 125 1.46 -13.87 17.54
N LEU A 126 2.48 -13.60 18.36
CA LEU A 126 3.55 -12.68 18.05
C LEU A 126 4.52 -13.31 17.04
N GLU A 127 5.30 -12.46 16.36
CA GLU A 127 6.36 -12.89 15.46
C GLU A 127 7.42 -13.70 16.24
N LEU A 128 7.72 -14.91 15.76
CA LEU A 128 8.79 -15.77 16.26
C LEU A 128 10.15 -15.18 15.88
N GLY A 129 11.20 -15.57 16.61
CA GLY A 129 12.57 -15.23 16.21
C GLY A 129 12.80 -13.72 16.03
N GLY A 130 11.94 -12.89 16.63
CA GLY A 130 12.01 -11.46 16.43
C GLY A 130 13.37 -10.92 16.87
N SER A 131 13.67 -9.72 16.41
CA SER A 131 14.89 -9.05 16.83
C SER A 131 14.52 -7.76 17.55
N PRO A 132 15.22 -7.42 18.64
CA PRO A 132 15.15 -6.05 19.17
C PRO A 132 15.66 -5.04 18.14
N TYR A 133 16.25 -5.46 17.03
CA TYR A 133 16.63 -4.58 15.92
C TYR A 133 15.58 -4.46 14.83
N TYR A 134 14.39 -5.03 15.01
CA TYR A 134 13.27 -4.74 14.12
C TYR A 134 12.87 -3.27 14.22
N ASN A 135 12.60 -2.66 13.07
CA ASN A 135 12.01 -1.34 13.01
C ASN A 135 10.53 -1.49 13.37
N LEU A 136 10.22 -1.29 14.65
CA LEU A 136 8.84 -1.25 15.12
C LEU A 136 8.12 -0.09 14.45
N ASN A 137 6.90 -0.34 14.02
CA ASN A 137 6.03 0.60 13.35
C ASN A 137 4.93 1.01 14.33
N THR A 138 4.72 2.31 14.51
CA THR A 138 3.71 2.84 15.47
C THR A 138 2.38 3.17 14.82
N GLY A 139 2.21 2.78 13.55
CA GLY A 139 0.95 2.92 12.85
C GLY A 139 -0.08 1.88 13.26
N VAL A 140 0.32 0.73 13.83
CA VAL A 140 -0.61 -0.19 14.51
C VAL A 140 0.09 -0.82 15.70
N TYR A 141 -0.55 -0.73 16.87
CA TYR A 141 -0.07 -1.36 18.09
C TYR A 141 -1.18 -1.55 19.13
N TRP A 142 -0.98 -2.51 20.01
CA TRP A 142 -1.82 -2.79 21.17
C TRP A 142 -1.06 -2.53 22.46
N VAL A 143 -1.71 -1.97 23.47
CA VAL A 143 -1.17 -1.76 24.82
C VAL A 143 -2.13 -2.33 25.86
N ALA A 144 -1.61 -3.13 26.77
CA ALA A 144 -2.38 -3.68 27.88
C ALA A 144 -2.79 -2.56 28.85
N GLY A 145 -4.04 -2.61 29.33
CA GLY A 145 -4.55 -1.78 30.43
C GLY A 145 -3.99 -2.22 31.78
N SER A 146 -2.67 -2.27 31.92
CA SER A 146 -1.96 -2.76 33.09
C SER A 146 -0.94 -1.73 33.57
N ALA A 147 -0.44 -1.91 34.80
CA ALA A 147 0.62 -1.04 35.35
C ALA A 147 1.88 -1.01 34.46
N GLN A 148 2.23 -2.14 33.84
CA GLN A 148 3.38 -2.22 32.91
C GLN A 148 3.09 -1.50 31.59
N GLY A 149 1.88 -1.65 31.03
CA GLY A 149 1.47 -0.91 29.82
C GLY A 149 1.49 0.60 30.06
N ALA A 150 0.97 1.05 31.19
CA ALA A 150 1.01 2.46 31.58
C ALA A 150 2.44 2.97 31.80
N ALA A 151 3.32 2.16 32.43
CA ALA A 151 4.72 2.49 32.61
C ALA A 151 5.47 2.64 31.27
N LEU A 152 5.24 1.74 30.32
CA LEU A 152 5.81 1.85 28.97
C LEU A 152 5.39 3.14 28.27
N MET A 153 4.09 3.49 28.33
CA MET A 153 3.57 4.71 27.72
C MET A 153 4.13 5.98 28.37
N ARG A 154 4.28 6.00 29.70
CA ARG A 154 4.95 7.10 30.42
C ARG A 154 6.41 7.25 29.99
N ALA A 155 7.15 6.15 29.94
CA ALA A 155 8.55 6.18 29.51
C ALA A 155 8.69 6.68 28.07
N TRP A 156 7.76 6.33 27.18
CA TRP A 156 7.72 6.82 25.80
C TRP A 156 7.48 8.34 25.74
N LEU A 157 6.53 8.87 26.53
CA LEU A 157 6.31 10.31 26.64
C LEU A 157 7.50 11.06 27.26
N ALA A 158 8.17 10.46 28.25
CA ALA A 158 9.36 11.04 28.87
C ALA A 158 10.50 11.27 27.85
N VAL A 159 10.62 10.42 26.82
CA VAL A 159 11.56 10.66 25.70
C VAL A 159 11.26 11.97 24.98
N ARG A 160 9.98 12.29 24.72
CA ARG A 160 9.58 13.58 24.11
C ARG A 160 9.88 14.75 25.04
N GLU A 161 9.55 14.62 26.32
CA GLU A 161 9.77 15.66 27.34
C GLU A 161 11.26 15.96 27.54
N ALA A 162 12.14 14.98 27.32
CA ALA A 162 13.59 15.16 27.24
C ALA A 162 14.07 15.87 25.96
N SER A 163 13.19 16.62 25.30
CA SER A 163 13.48 17.39 24.08
C SER A 163 13.98 16.54 22.90
N PHE A 164 13.47 15.32 22.75
CA PHE A 164 13.78 14.49 21.59
C PHE A 164 13.18 15.11 20.31
N PRO A 165 14.00 15.39 19.27
CA PRO A 165 13.54 16.08 18.06
C PRO A 165 12.80 15.15 17.09
N GLY A 166 12.93 13.84 17.25
CA GLY A 166 12.28 12.86 16.39
C GLY A 166 10.77 12.73 16.66
N HIS A 167 10.11 11.90 15.86
CA HIS A 167 8.71 11.56 16.03
C HIS A 167 8.53 10.35 16.96
N ASP A 168 7.27 10.04 17.28
CA ASP A 168 6.85 8.96 18.18
C ASP A 168 7.53 7.61 17.86
N GLN A 169 7.53 7.15 16.60
CA GLN A 169 8.13 5.86 16.21
C GLN A 169 9.64 5.83 16.45
N GLN A 170 10.34 6.92 16.15
CA GLN A 170 11.79 7.01 16.41
C GLN A 170 12.07 6.96 17.90
N ALA A 171 11.24 7.65 18.71
CA ALA A 171 11.36 7.63 20.15
C ALA A 171 11.06 6.25 20.76
N LEU A 172 10.06 5.53 20.25
CA LEU A 172 9.78 4.16 20.68
C LEU A 172 10.95 3.23 20.34
N ASN A 173 11.46 3.30 19.11
CA ASN A 173 12.61 2.50 18.71
C ASN A 173 13.85 2.85 19.55
N LEU A 174 14.07 4.12 19.89
CA LEU A 174 15.12 4.53 20.83
C LEU A 174 14.90 3.91 22.22
N LEU A 175 13.69 4.00 22.76
CA LEU A 175 13.33 3.47 24.08
C LEU A 175 13.50 1.95 24.19
N VAL A 176 13.04 1.21 23.17
CA VAL A 176 13.03 -0.26 23.20
C VAL A 176 14.38 -0.85 22.81
N ARG A 177 15.15 -0.17 21.95
CA ARG A 177 16.33 -0.74 21.28
C ARG A 177 17.64 -0.03 21.64
N GLY A 178 17.57 1.09 22.35
CA GLY A 178 18.70 1.96 22.61
C GLY A 178 19.18 2.72 21.37
N ALA A 179 20.35 3.35 21.48
CA ALA A 179 20.87 4.23 20.42
C ALA A 179 21.28 3.52 19.13
N ALA A 180 21.46 2.20 19.13
CA ALA A 180 21.76 1.44 17.91
C ALA A 180 20.63 1.55 16.86
N ALA A 181 19.42 1.99 17.25
CA ALA A 181 18.26 2.09 16.37
C ALA A 181 18.07 3.45 15.69
N VAL A 182 18.60 4.53 16.26
CA VAL A 182 18.61 5.85 15.65
C VAL A 182 20.00 6.06 15.10
N GLY A 183 20.15 6.05 13.76
CA GLY A 183 21.43 6.34 13.12
C GLY A 183 22.11 7.55 13.79
N HIS A 184 23.43 7.48 13.98
CA HIS A 184 24.29 8.15 14.97
C HIS A 184 24.08 9.65 15.36
N GLY A 185 23.06 10.37 14.89
CA GLY A 185 22.83 11.80 15.15
C GLY A 185 21.54 12.19 15.93
N LEU A 186 20.63 11.27 16.26
CA LEU A 186 19.36 11.60 16.94
C LEU A 186 19.33 11.04 18.38
N LYS A 187 19.97 11.74 19.34
CA LYS A 187 19.87 11.40 20.78
C LYS A 187 19.34 12.61 21.56
N PRO A 188 18.47 12.42 22.59
CA PRO A 188 18.19 13.46 23.57
C PRO A 188 19.47 13.94 24.26
N ARG A 189 19.50 15.20 24.71
CA ARG A 189 20.63 15.70 25.53
C ARG A 189 20.66 14.90 26.84
N GLY A 190 21.82 14.31 27.16
CA GLY A 190 22.01 13.53 28.39
C GLY A 190 21.59 12.05 28.30
N TYR A 191 21.15 11.57 27.13
CA TYR A 191 20.81 10.16 26.93
C TYR A 191 22.06 9.27 27.02
N VAL A 192 22.03 8.27 27.90
CA VAL A 192 23.06 7.24 28.00
C VAL A 192 22.56 5.97 27.35
N ASP A 193 23.40 5.35 26.51
CA ASP A 193 23.01 4.14 25.78
C ASP A 193 22.70 3.02 26.78
N PRO A 194 21.47 2.46 26.78
CA PRO A 194 21.18 1.33 27.62
C PRO A 194 22.02 0.12 27.19
N PRO A 195 22.26 -0.84 28.10
CA PRO A 195 22.79 -2.13 27.69
C PRO A 195 21.87 -2.74 26.61
N PRO A 196 22.42 -3.59 25.71
CA PRO A 196 21.63 -4.20 24.65
C PRO A 196 20.44 -4.95 25.27
N PRO A 197 19.23 -4.84 24.67
CA PRO A 197 18.04 -5.48 25.19
C PRO A 197 18.27 -6.98 25.40
N ARG A 198 17.93 -7.46 26.59
CA ARG A 198 18.08 -8.88 26.94
C ARG A 198 16.95 -9.66 26.26
N ARG A 199 17.33 -10.55 25.35
CA ARG A 199 16.40 -11.53 24.77
C ARG A 199 15.90 -12.45 25.86
N LEU A 200 14.58 -12.57 26.01
CA LEU A 200 13.98 -13.53 26.92
C LEU A 200 13.62 -14.78 26.13
N SER A 201 14.32 -15.88 26.40
CA SER A 201 13.95 -17.20 25.91
C SER A 201 12.71 -17.67 26.69
N VAL A 202 11.52 -17.31 26.22
CA VAL A 202 10.27 -17.84 26.77
C VAL A 202 9.88 -19.06 25.93
N PRO A 203 9.94 -20.29 26.49
CA PRO A 203 9.46 -21.46 25.78
C PRO A 203 8.01 -21.26 25.37
N ARG A 204 7.64 -21.67 24.16
CA ARG A 204 6.30 -21.50 23.61
C ARG A 204 5.19 -22.06 24.51
N ALA A 205 5.50 -23.08 25.32
CA ALA A 205 4.61 -23.68 26.32
C ALA A 205 4.27 -22.77 27.52
N ARG A 206 4.99 -21.65 27.71
CA ARG A 206 4.77 -20.66 28.79
C ARG A 206 4.08 -19.37 28.30
N LEU A 207 3.65 -19.32 27.05
CA LEU A 207 2.77 -18.27 26.52
C LEU A 207 1.31 -18.71 26.63
N GLY A 208 0.43 -17.76 26.93
CA GLY A 208 -0.95 -18.03 27.33
C GLY A 208 -1.77 -18.92 26.38
N ARG A 209 -2.72 -19.64 26.99
CA ARG A 209 -3.78 -20.51 26.46
C ARG A 209 -3.56 -21.07 25.03
N LEU A 210 -2.98 -22.26 24.99
CA LEU A 210 -3.49 -23.35 24.16
C LEU A 210 -3.58 -24.60 25.04
N GLY A 211 -4.81 -24.92 25.47
CA GLY A 211 -5.11 -26.26 25.97
C GLY A 211 -4.90 -27.28 24.87
N SER A 212 -4.13 -28.34 25.17
CA SER A 212 -4.19 -29.71 24.65
C SER A 212 -4.30 -30.02 23.14
N THR A 213 -4.32 -29.06 22.22
CA THR A 213 -4.17 -29.39 20.79
C THR A 213 -2.72 -29.83 20.51
N PRO A 214 -2.50 -30.87 19.68
CA PRO A 214 -1.20 -31.51 19.48
C PRO A 214 -0.31 -30.65 18.57
N TRP A 215 0.13 -29.51 19.07
CA TRP A 215 1.15 -28.69 18.43
C TRP A 215 2.51 -29.33 18.74
N GLY A 216 3.17 -29.88 17.72
CA GLY A 216 4.49 -30.49 17.85
C GLY A 216 5.51 -29.52 18.45
N ALA A 217 6.44 -30.08 19.23
CA ALA A 217 7.51 -29.41 19.98
C ALA A 217 8.57 -28.70 19.10
N GLY A 218 8.14 -27.86 18.15
CA GLY A 218 9.03 -26.96 17.41
C GLY A 218 9.44 -25.79 18.30
N GLY A 219 10.65 -25.86 18.88
CA GLY A 219 11.23 -24.91 19.83
C GLY A 219 11.58 -23.52 19.27
N GLY A 220 10.64 -22.83 18.64
CA GLY A 220 10.81 -21.42 18.25
C GLY A 220 10.60 -20.49 19.44
N GLU A 221 11.56 -19.57 19.66
CA GLU A 221 11.41 -18.49 20.64
C GLU A 221 10.48 -17.39 20.12
N VAL A 222 9.54 -16.96 20.95
CA VAL A 222 8.61 -15.87 20.60
C VAL A 222 9.30 -14.52 20.80
N GLY A 223 9.00 -13.57 19.92
CA GLY A 223 9.64 -12.26 19.95
C GLY A 223 9.17 -11.35 21.08
N LEU A 224 9.60 -11.64 22.30
CA LEU A 224 9.39 -10.84 23.50
C LEU A 224 10.70 -10.30 24.04
N TRP A 225 10.73 -8.99 24.32
CA TRP A 225 11.89 -8.30 24.89
C TRP A 225 11.47 -7.48 26.08
N ALA A 226 12.33 -7.42 27.10
CA ALA A 226 12.21 -6.38 28.11
C ALA A 226 12.76 -5.07 27.55
N ALA A 227 11.94 -4.02 27.53
CA ALA A 227 12.43 -2.69 27.21
C ALA A 227 13.45 -2.26 28.28
N PRO A 228 14.68 -1.89 27.89
CA PRO A 228 15.74 -1.56 28.85
C PRO A 228 15.50 -0.23 29.58
N GLY A 229 14.48 0.54 29.19
CA GLY A 229 14.26 1.91 29.63
C GLY A 229 15.21 2.89 28.92
N ALA A 230 15.04 4.17 29.21
CA ALA A 230 15.91 5.25 28.77
C ALA A 230 16.76 5.75 29.96
N PRO A 231 17.95 5.17 30.22
CA PRO A 231 18.79 5.60 31.32
C PRO A 231 19.16 7.09 31.17
N GLY A 232 18.93 7.87 32.24
CA GLY A 232 19.20 9.31 32.24
C GLY A 232 18.03 10.20 31.80
N VAL A 233 16.89 9.63 31.42
CA VAL A 233 15.63 10.39 31.22
C VAL A 233 14.79 10.29 32.50
N PRO A 234 14.52 11.39 33.22
CA PRO A 234 13.61 11.38 34.37
C PRO A 234 12.24 10.80 33.98
N GLY A 235 11.78 9.76 34.69
CA GLY A 235 10.54 9.04 34.34
C GLY A 235 10.66 8.06 33.16
N GLY A 236 11.85 7.85 32.60
CA GLY A 236 12.13 6.98 31.45
C GLY A 236 12.33 5.50 31.76
N ASP A 237 12.13 5.05 33.00
CA ASP A 237 12.19 3.64 33.34
C ASP A 237 10.89 2.94 32.88
N ALA A 238 11.01 2.12 31.84
CA ALA A 238 9.92 1.29 31.35
C ALA A 238 9.65 0.08 32.28
N GLY A 239 10.37 -0.05 33.40
CA GLY A 239 10.15 -1.06 34.43
C GLY A 239 10.35 -2.50 33.93
N GLY A 240 11.16 -2.70 32.89
CA GLY A 240 11.30 -4.01 32.24
C GLY A 240 10.04 -4.47 31.48
N ALA A 241 9.16 -3.54 31.06
CA ALA A 241 7.96 -3.85 30.30
C ALA A 241 8.26 -4.75 29.10
N LEU A 242 7.47 -5.81 28.96
CA LEU A 242 7.60 -6.77 27.87
C LEU A 242 6.94 -6.23 26.60
N VAL A 243 7.71 -6.15 25.53
CA VAL A 243 7.24 -5.70 24.22
C VAL A 243 7.23 -6.89 23.26
N GLY A 244 6.06 -7.14 22.69
CA GLY A 244 5.84 -8.10 21.61
C GLY A 244 5.87 -7.47 20.23
N VAL A 245 6.02 -8.31 19.22
CA VAL A 245 5.95 -7.91 17.80
C VAL A 245 4.78 -8.61 17.14
N LEU A 246 3.85 -7.86 16.57
CA LEU A 246 2.75 -8.41 15.77
C LEU A 246 3.31 -8.94 14.45
N ALA A 247 2.91 -10.16 14.06
CA ALA A 247 3.51 -10.81 12.89
C ALA A 247 3.20 -10.04 11.59
N VAL A 248 4.22 -9.71 10.79
CA VAL A 248 4.04 -8.91 9.56
C VAL A 248 3.22 -9.64 8.48
N SER A 249 3.15 -10.96 8.57
CA SER A 249 2.26 -11.80 7.76
C SER A 249 0.78 -11.62 8.10
N SER A 250 0.44 -11.02 9.25
CA SER A 250 -0.94 -10.81 9.72
C SER A 250 -1.29 -9.32 9.92
N PHE A 251 -0.29 -8.49 10.25
CA PHE A 251 -0.34 -7.02 10.37
C PHE A 251 0.65 -6.45 9.37
N SER A 252 0.20 -6.38 8.14
CA SER A 252 1.06 -6.18 6.99
C SER A 252 1.28 -4.71 6.73
N HIS A 253 2.35 -4.38 6.00
CA HIS A 253 2.45 -3.12 5.27
C HIS A 253 2.19 -3.34 3.77
N THR A 254 2.06 -2.26 2.97
CA THR A 254 1.69 -2.36 1.54
C THR A 254 2.57 -3.32 0.74
N TYR A 255 3.88 -3.35 1.00
CA TYR A 255 4.80 -4.24 0.29
C TYR A 255 4.57 -5.72 0.65
N ALA A 256 4.50 -6.05 1.95
CA ALA A 256 4.26 -7.40 2.40
C ALA A 256 2.86 -7.92 2.00
N PHE A 257 1.91 -7.01 1.84
CA PHE A 257 0.55 -7.33 1.39
C PHE A 257 0.48 -7.55 -0.12
N GLY A 258 0.94 -6.57 -0.90
CA GLY A 258 0.75 -6.53 -2.34
C GLY A 258 1.80 -7.29 -3.14
N ALA A 259 3.08 -7.14 -2.78
CA ALA A 259 4.20 -7.69 -3.54
C ALA A 259 4.54 -9.12 -3.12
N THR A 260 4.87 -9.33 -1.84
CA THR A 260 5.21 -10.69 -1.35
C THR A 260 3.95 -11.54 -1.16
N ARG A 261 2.81 -10.92 -0.87
CA ARG A 261 1.57 -11.58 -0.43
C ARG A 261 1.85 -12.51 0.75
N LEU A 262 2.58 -11.98 1.73
CA LEU A 262 3.15 -12.78 2.81
C LEU A 262 2.09 -13.54 3.61
N HIS A 263 0.92 -12.94 3.82
CA HIS A 263 -0.24 -13.61 4.45
C HIS A 263 -0.67 -14.86 3.69
N THR A 264 -0.63 -14.85 2.35
CA THR A 264 -0.95 -16.02 1.51
C THR A 264 0.18 -17.04 1.53
N VAL A 265 1.44 -16.59 1.40
CA VAL A 265 2.62 -17.46 1.45
C VAL A 265 2.68 -18.23 2.78
N ARG A 266 2.37 -17.54 3.88
CA ARG A 266 2.35 -18.11 5.22
C ARG A 266 1.01 -18.74 5.59
N GLN A 267 -0.04 -18.57 4.78
CA GLN A 267 -1.40 -19.03 5.10
C GLN A 267 -1.90 -18.50 6.46
N HIS A 268 -1.58 -17.23 6.75
CA HIS A 268 -1.98 -16.55 7.98
C HIS A 268 -3.23 -15.69 7.75
N PRO A 269 -4.03 -15.46 8.80
CA PRO A 269 -5.12 -14.50 8.77
C PRO A 269 -4.55 -13.09 8.61
N LEU A 270 -4.98 -12.38 7.57
CA LEU A 270 -4.68 -10.97 7.43
C LEU A 270 -5.70 -10.16 8.22
N TYR A 271 -5.26 -9.54 9.32
CA TYR A 271 -6.11 -8.68 10.15
C TYR A 271 -6.08 -7.24 9.66
N GLU A 272 -4.89 -6.76 9.30
CA GLU A 272 -4.65 -5.34 9.05
C GLU A 272 -3.61 -5.14 7.95
N VAL A 273 -3.77 -4.05 7.19
CA VAL A 273 -2.76 -3.54 6.26
C VAL A 273 -2.53 -2.05 6.50
N HIS A 274 -1.33 -1.72 6.97
CA HIS A 274 -0.87 -0.35 7.13
C HIS A 274 -0.32 0.14 5.78
N TRP A 275 -0.94 1.18 5.21
CA TRP A 275 -0.66 1.65 3.85
C TRP A 275 0.62 2.49 3.72
N VAL A 276 1.68 2.05 4.39
CA VAL A 276 3.06 2.53 4.25
C VAL A 276 3.83 1.70 3.22
N TRP A 277 4.96 2.21 2.75
CA TRP A 277 5.78 1.59 1.68
C TRP A 277 5.09 1.49 0.30
N GLY A 278 3.84 1.95 0.15
CA GLY A 278 3.08 1.95 -1.11
C GLY A 278 3.24 3.21 -1.99
N GLY A 279 4.05 4.17 -1.57
CA GLY A 279 4.22 5.47 -2.24
C GLY A 279 4.25 6.63 -1.23
N ARG A 280 4.68 7.82 -1.67
CA ARG A 280 4.84 8.98 -0.78
C ARG A 280 3.57 9.81 -0.59
N SER A 281 2.58 9.68 -1.48
CA SER A 281 1.40 10.55 -1.48
C SER A 281 0.16 9.81 -0.99
N VAL A 282 -0.80 10.55 -0.44
CA VAL A 282 -2.09 10.00 0.01
C VAL A 282 -2.81 9.30 -1.15
N GLU A 283 -2.69 9.82 -2.37
CA GLU A 283 -3.29 9.23 -3.56
C GLU A 283 -2.64 7.89 -3.93
N SER A 284 -1.33 7.70 -3.68
CA SER A 284 -0.70 6.38 -3.82
C SER A 284 -1.24 5.38 -2.82
N LYS A 285 -1.44 5.79 -1.56
CA LYS A 285 -2.04 4.93 -0.52
C LYS A 285 -3.47 4.56 -0.89
N ARG A 286 -4.29 5.55 -1.29
CA ARG A 286 -5.67 5.33 -1.74
C ARG A 286 -5.73 4.42 -2.97
N ALA A 287 -4.83 4.57 -3.93
CA ALA A 287 -4.75 3.67 -5.08
C ALA A 287 -4.46 2.21 -4.65
N ALA A 288 -3.50 2.00 -3.73
CA ALA A 288 -3.21 0.67 -3.20
C ALA A 288 -4.41 0.08 -2.43
N MET A 289 -5.11 0.89 -1.63
CA MET A 289 -6.36 0.49 -0.97
C MET A 289 -7.43 0.06 -1.99
N ARG A 290 -7.58 0.78 -3.11
CA ARG A 290 -8.54 0.43 -4.17
C ARG A 290 -8.18 -0.88 -4.86
N GLU A 291 -6.90 -1.07 -5.19
CA GLU A 291 -6.38 -2.32 -5.77
C GLU A 291 -6.60 -3.52 -4.84
N ALA A 292 -6.59 -3.28 -3.53
CA ALA A 292 -6.89 -4.28 -2.50
C ALA A 292 -8.39 -4.47 -2.22
N GLY A 293 -9.27 -3.64 -2.80
CA GLY A 293 -10.69 -3.60 -2.45
C GLY A 293 -11.01 -3.02 -1.06
N ALA A 294 -10.01 -2.46 -0.37
CA ALA A 294 -10.11 -1.92 0.99
C ALA A 294 -10.54 -0.44 1.03
N ALA A 295 -10.45 0.29 -0.09
CA ALA A 295 -10.84 1.70 -0.13
C ALA A 295 -12.35 1.90 0.05
N TRP A 296 -12.76 2.90 0.82
CA TRP A 296 -14.16 3.36 0.89
C TRP A 296 -14.36 4.63 0.07
N ASP A 297 -14.60 4.48 -1.23
CA ASP A 297 -14.91 5.60 -2.13
C ASP A 297 -16.43 5.89 -2.20
N PRO A 298 -16.84 7.13 -2.52
CA PRO A 298 -18.25 7.47 -2.73
C PRO A 298 -18.91 6.65 -3.85
N PRO A 299 -20.23 6.43 -3.83
CA PRO A 299 -20.93 5.65 -4.86
C PRO A 299 -20.65 6.11 -6.30
N ALA A 300 -20.49 7.42 -6.52
CA ALA A 300 -20.17 7.98 -7.84
C ALA A 300 -18.86 7.44 -8.44
N TRP A 301 -17.89 7.04 -7.61
CA TRP A 301 -16.65 6.40 -8.08
C TRP A 301 -16.94 5.09 -8.85
N TYR A 302 -17.91 4.34 -8.35
CA TYR A 302 -18.30 3.00 -8.80
C TYR A 302 -19.39 2.98 -9.88
N ALA A 303 -19.90 4.16 -10.27
CA ALA A 303 -20.97 4.29 -11.26
C ALA A 303 -20.58 5.23 -12.43
N PRO A 304 -19.43 5.05 -13.09
CA PRO A 304 -19.15 5.77 -14.32
C PRO A 304 -20.15 5.36 -15.41
N GLU A 305 -20.60 6.32 -16.21
CA GLU A 305 -21.57 6.04 -17.28
C GLU A 305 -21.03 5.05 -18.31
N ARG A 306 -19.77 5.26 -18.72
CA ARG A 306 -19.09 4.57 -19.82
C ARG A 306 -17.63 4.31 -19.48
N VAL A 307 -17.20 3.06 -19.67
CA VAL A 307 -15.82 2.63 -19.41
C VAL A 307 -15.13 2.12 -20.68
N LEU A 308 -13.80 2.19 -20.65
CA LEU A 308 -12.89 1.53 -21.57
C LEU A 308 -12.04 0.54 -20.78
N THR A 309 -12.00 -0.71 -21.23
CA THR A 309 -11.12 -1.77 -20.72
C THR A 309 -10.16 -2.20 -21.83
N PHE A 310 -8.98 -2.70 -21.46
CA PHE A 310 -8.01 -3.20 -22.43
C PHE A 310 -7.14 -4.31 -21.84
N GLU A 311 -6.44 -5.04 -22.69
CA GLU A 311 -5.52 -6.09 -22.29
C GLU A 311 -4.06 -5.67 -22.56
N LEU A 312 -3.15 -6.30 -21.80
CA LEU A 312 -1.72 -6.18 -21.99
C LEU A 312 -1.17 -7.51 -22.49
N GLU A 313 -0.33 -7.43 -23.51
CA GLU A 313 0.58 -8.51 -23.86
C GLU A 313 1.77 -8.48 -22.90
N HIS A 314 2.17 -9.66 -22.45
CA HIS A 314 3.28 -9.85 -21.54
C HIS A 314 4.25 -10.87 -22.14
N ASP A 315 5.54 -10.56 -22.14
CA ASP A 315 6.54 -11.57 -22.47
C ASP A 315 6.67 -12.58 -21.31
N PRO A 316 6.92 -13.85 -21.62
CA PRO A 316 7.13 -14.86 -20.60
C PRO A 316 8.37 -14.54 -19.76
N LEU A 317 8.32 -14.98 -18.50
CA LEU A 317 9.49 -14.92 -17.63
C LEU A 317 10.66 -15.72 -18.21
N PRO A 318 11.90 -15.22 -18.07
CA PRO A 318 13.08 -16.04 -18.31
C PRO A 318 13.07 -17.31 -17.45
N PRO A 319 13.52 -18.47 -17.96
CA PRO A 319 13.60 -19.68 -17.18
C PRO A 319 14.39 -19.49 -15.88
N GLY A 320 13.81 -19.96 -14.77
CA GLY A 320 14.43 -19.86 -13.44
C GLY A 320 14.51 -18.46 -12.84
N TYR A 321 13.83 -17.44 -13.39
CA TYR A 321 13.92 -16.04 -12.91
C TYR A 321 13.74 -15.90 -11.38
N ASN A 322 12.80 -16.64 -10.79
CA ASN A 322 12.55 -16.62 -9.35
C ASN A 322 13.70 -17.18 -8.49
N SER A 323 14.54 -18.05 -9.06
CA SER A 323 15.69 -18.69 -8.40
C SER A 323 17.03 -18.05 -8.77
N TRP A 324 17.05 -16.96 -9.53
CA TRP A 324 18.29 -16.29 -9.89
C TRP A 324 18.99 -15.72 -8.63
N PRO A 325 20.33 -15.87 -8.53
CA PRO A 325 21.09 -15.39 -7.39
C PRO A 325 21.23 -13.86 -7.39
N ALA A 326 21.66 -13.30 -6.26
CA ALA A 326 21.92 -11.86 -6.10
C ALA A 326 22.92 -11.30 -7.12
N SER A 327 23.86 -12.13 -7.61
CA SER A 327 24.81 -11.73 -8.66
C SER A 327 24.16 -11.42 -10.01
N ARG A 328 22.91 -11.86 -10.23
CA ARG A 328 22.12 -11.62 -11.46
C ARG A 328 21.16 -10.44 -11.32
N THR A 329 21.25 -9.64 -10.25
CA THR A 329 20.31 -8.53 -9.99
C THR A 329 20.20 -7.56 -11.17
N ASP A 330 21.31 -7.19 -11.82
CA ASP A 330 21.27 -6.22 -12.92
C ASP A 330 20.56 -6.76 -14.17
N ASP A 331 20.67 -8.05 -14.45
CA ASP A 331 19.93 -8.73 -15.52
C ASP A 331 18.43 -8.72 -15.21
N MET A 332 18.07 -9.02 -13.96
CA MET A 332 16.67 -8.99 -13.51
C MET A 332 16.06 -7.58 -13.65
N VAL A 333 16.80 -6.56 -13.21
CA VAL A 333 16.38 -5.16 -13.31
C VAL A 333 16.23 -4.73 -14.78
N THR A 334 17.15 -5.13 -15.65
CA THR A 334 17.10 -4.79 -17.07
C THR A 334 15.88 -5.43 -17.74
N PHE A 335 15.62 -6.71 -17.48
CA PHE A 335 14.41 -7.39 -17.94
C PHE A 335 13.15 -6.68 -17.41
N ALA A 336 13.08 -6.39 -16.11
CA ALA A 336 11.93 -5.76 -15.51
C ALA A 336 11.63 -4.38 -16.10
N LEU A 337 12.65 -3.54 -16.29
CA LEU A 337 12.47 -2.23 -16.93
C LEU A 337 12.00 -2.36 -18.37
N GLY A 338 12.50 -3.34 -19.13
CA GLY A 338 11.99 -3.69 -20.45
C GLY A 338 10.50 -3.99 -20.43
N GLN A 339 10.09 -4.93 -19.57
CA GLN A 339 8.68 -5.34 -19.45
C GLN A 339 7.76 -4.22 -18.94
N LEU A 340 8.21 -3.41 -17.98
CA LEU A 340 7.40 -2.29 -17.50
C LEU A 340 7.21 -1.23 -18.58
N ASN A 341 8.26 -0.94 -19.36
CA ASN A 341 8.18 -0.01 -20.48
C ASN A 341 7.26 -0.54 -21.59
N ALA A 342 7.35 -1.83 -21.93
CA ALA A 342 6.48 -2.45 -22.94
C ALA A 342 4.99 -2.36 -22.54
N GLN A 343 4.65 -2.66 -21.28
CA GLN A 343 3.29 -2.53 -20.77
C GLN A 343 2.78 -1.08 -20.78
N LEU A 344 3.63 -0.12 -20.39
CA LEU A 344 3.28 1.30 -20.43
C LEU A 344 3.10 1.82 -21.86
N GLN A 345 3.86 1.30 -22.83
CA GLN A 345 3.72 1.65 -24.24
C GLN A 345 2.44 1.11 -24.87
N GLN A 346 1.96 -0.05 -24.43
CA GLN A 346 0.62 -0.52 -24.79
C GLN A 346 -0.46 0.37 -24.15
N THR A 347 -0.29 0.69 -22.87
CA THR A 347 -1.19 1.56 -22.10
C THR A 347 -1.30 2.96 -22.69
N TYR A 348 -0.21 3.49 -23.26
CA TYR A 348 -0.18 4.78 -23.94
C TYR A 348 -1.30 4.91 -24.99
N TRP A 349 -1.52 3.87 -25.80
CA TRP A 349 -2.58 3.89 -26.81
C TRP A 349 -3.98 3.84 -26.20
N ALA A 350 -4.16 3.09 -25.11
CA ALA A 350 -5.44 3.03 -24.38
C ALA A 350 -5.78 4.36 -23.71
N LEU A 351 -4.80 5.06 -23.14
CA LEU A 351 -4.94 6.41 -22.59
C LEU A 351 -5.41 7.41 -23.66
N GLY A 352 -4.79 7.36 -24.84
CA GLY A 352 -5.18 8.21 -25.98
C GLY A 352 -6.61 7.94 -26.44
N LEU A 353 -6.98 6.67 -26.58
CA LEU A 353 -8.32 6.27 -26.98
C LEU A 353 -9.39 6.64 -25.93
N ALA A 354 -9.08 6.52 -24.64
CA ALA A 354 -9.97 6.93 -23.56
C ALA A 354 -10.26 8.45 -23.62
N LEU A 355 -9.22 9.26 -23.85
CA LEU A 355 -9.35 10.72 -24.06
C LEU A 355 -10.12 11.05 -25.35
N ALA A 356 -9.88 10.32 -26.44
CA ALA A 356 -10.58 10.51 -27.71
C ALA A 356 -12.09 10.25 -27.59
N THR A 357 -12.48 9.26 -26.77
CA THR A 357 -13.86 8.78 -26.62
C THR A 357 -14.58 9.34 -25.39
N ASN A 358 -13.87 10.09 -24.54
CA ASN A 358 -14.37 10.60 -23.25
C ASN A 358 -14.94 9.46 -22.38
N ARG A 359 -14.12 8.43 -22.13
CA ARG A 359 -14.47 7.25 -21.32
C ARG A 359 -13.55 7.11 -20.13
N THR A 360 -14.09 6.63 -19.01
CA THR A 360 -13.29 6.23 -17.86
C THR A 360 -12.46 5.00 -18.20
N LEU A 361 -11.13 5.09 -18.05
CA LEU A 361 -10.21 3.99 -18.33
C LEU A 361 -10.10 3.06 -17.11
N VAL A 362 -10.47 1.80 -17.27
CA VAL A 362 -10.14 0.74 -16.31
C VAL A 362 -8.79 0.17 -16.69
N LEU A 363 -7.79 0.34 -15.81
CA LEU A 363 -6.46 -0.22 -16.05
C LEU A 363 -6.47 -1.74 -15.95
N PRO A 364 -5.67 -2.47 -16.73
CA PRO A 364 -5.44 -3.89 -16.55
C PRO A 364 -4.51 -4.14 -15.37
N ARG A 365 -4.37 -5.42 -15.00
CA ARG A 365 -3.34 -5.84 -14.06
C ARG A 365 -1.99 -5.77 -14.76
N PHE A 366 -1.12 -4.89 -14.29
CA PHE A 366 0.26 -4.86 -14.72
C PHE A 366 1.08 -5.90 -13.97
N GLN A 367 2.05 -6.49 -14.65
CA GLN A 367 2.98 -7.46 -14.10
C GLN A 367 4.31 -6.79 -13.73
N CYS A 368 4.71 -6.97 -12.47
CA CYS A 368 5.96 -6.49 -11.92
C CYS A 368 6.93 -7.64 -11.75
N TYR A 369 8.17 -7.38 -12.19
CA TYR A 369 9.27 -8.34 -12.19
C TYR A 369 10.37 -7.96 -11.20
N CYS A 370 10.28 -6.75 -10.63
CA CYS A 370 11.10 -6.31 -9.53
C CYS A 370 10.27 -5.45 -8.57
N ALA A 371 10.55 -5.61 -7.28
CA ALA A 371 10.11 -4.70 -6.26
C ALA A 371 10.62 -3.29 -6.55
N ARG A 372 9.74 -2.31 -6.48
CA ARG A 372 10.15 -0.91 -6.44
C ARG A 372 10.28 -0.50 -4.97
N GLY A 373 11.43 0.03 -4.60
CA GLY A 373 11.67 0.55 -3.25
C GLY A 373 12.50 1.82 -3.25
N TRP A 374 12.73 2.37 -2.06
CA TRP A 374 13.74 3.41 -1.82
C TRP A 374 15.12 2.82 -1.52
N TYR A 375 15.18 1.52 -1.28
CA TYR A 375 16.38 0.77 -0.95
C TYR A 375 16.96 0.09 -2.19
N ARG A 376 18.23 -0.29 -2.09
CA ARG A 376 18.85 -1.21 -3.05
C ARG A 376 18.05 -2.50 -3.10
N THR A 377 17.70 -2.94 -4.31
CA THR A 377 17.09 -4.24 -4.52
C THR A 377 18.18 -5.31 -4.67
N THR A 378 17.95 -6.49 -4.10
CA THR A 378 18.81 -7.68 -4.28
C THR A 378 17.97 -8.77 -4.91
N ALA A 379 18.41 -9.33 -6.04
CA ALA A 379 17.62 -10.26 -6.84
C ALA A 379 16.18 -9.76 -7.06
N CYS A 380 16.06 -8.45 -7.32
CA CYS A 380 14.80 -7.74 -7.54
C CYS A 380 13.79 -7.73 -6.39
N ARG A 381 14.25 -7.99 -5.17
CA ARG A 381 13.50 -7.93 -3.91
C ARG A 381 14.05 -6.86 -2.99
N ILE A 382 13.29 -6.44 -1.98
CA ILE A 382 13.79 -5.49 -0.97
C ILE A 382 14.58 -6.27 0.09
N GLY A 383 15.81 -5.82 0.39
CA GLY A 383 16.66 -6.51 1.35
C GLY A 383 17.08 -7.88 0.85
N ASP A 384 16.91 -8.90 1.68
CA ASP A 384 17.25 -10.31 1.43
C ASP A 384 16.03 -11.25 1.46
N GLU A 385 14.81 -10.70 1.48
CA GLU A 385 13.59 -11.50 1.46
C GLU A 385 13.50 -12.38 0.21
N ARG A 386 12.89 -13.55 0.35
CA ARG A 386 12.80 -14.58 -0.70
C ARG A 386 11.37 -15.00 -1.02
N ASP A 387 10.39 -14.43 -0.35
CA ASP A 387 9.00 -14.85 -0.44
C ASP A 387 8.32 -14.27 -1.69
N THR A 388 8.76 -13.10 -2.19
CA THR A 388 8.23 -12.54 -3.44
C THR A 388 8.44 -13.50 -4.61
N GLN A 389 7.33 -13.81 -5.29
CA GLN A 389 7.29 -14.55 -6.54
C GLN A 389 6.97 -13.58 -7.70
N PHE A 390 7.73 -13.68 -8.78
CA PHE A 390 7.51 -12.93 -10.00
C PHE A 390 6.77 -13.77 -11.06
N PRO A 391 5.98 -13.12 -11.94
CA PRO A 391 5.53 -11.74 -11.79
C PRO A 391 4.52 -11.63 -10.64
N PHE A 392 4.49 -10.49 -9.97
CA PHE A 392 3.39 -10.12 -9.07
C PHE A 392 2.60 -8.94 -9.67
N ASN A 393 1.39 -8.69 -9.16
CA ASN A 393 0.60 -7.54 -9.60
C ASN A 393 1.28 -6.24 -9.16
N CYS A 394 1.66 -5.38 -10.11
CA CYS A 394 2.15 -4.05 -9.76
C CYS A 394 1.06 -3.26 -9.04
N THR A 395 1.45 -2.51 -8.02
CA THR A 395 0.64 -1.39 -7.55
C THR A 395 0.74 -0.25 -8.54
N LEU A 396 -0.30 0.59 -8.64
CA LEU A 396 -0.32 1.74 -9.55
C LEU A 396 0.91 2.63 -9.35
N SER A 397 1.30 2.82 -8.08
CA SER A 397 2.42 3.66 -7.72
C SER A 397 3.76 3.14 -8.25
N HIS A 398 3.89 1.85 -8.61
CA HIS A 398 5.08 1.31 -9.26
C HIS A 398 5.29 1.86 -10.68
N LEU A 399 4.21 2.21 -11.37
CA LEU A 399 4.19 2.48 -12.81
C LEU A 399 3.82 3.92 -13.14
N LEU A 400 2.82 4.45 -12.43
CA LEU A 400 2.22 5.75 -12.69
C LEU A 400 2.16 6.57 -11.39
N ARG A 401 2.23 7.89 -11.54
CA ARG A 401 2.13 8.86 -10.45
C ARG A 401 0.67 9.03 -10.06
N ALA A 402 0.21 8.22 -9.11
CA ALA A 402 -1.18 8.24 -8.62
C ALA A 402 -1.70 9.65 -8.28
N LYS A 403 -0.86 10.51 -7.65
CA LYS A 403 -1.22 11.91 -7.37
C LYS A 403 -1.64 12.69 -8.61
N ARG A 404 -0.87 12.60 -9.70
CA ARG A 404 -1.18 13.32 -10.95
C ARG A 404 -2.44 12.79 -11.62
N LEU A 405 -2.67 11.47 -11.56
CA LEU A 405 -3.90 10.88 -12.06
C LEU A 405 -5.12 11.37 -11.27
N ALA A 406 -5.03 11.38 -9.94
CA ALA A 406 -6.09 11.83 -9.06
C ALA A 406 -6.39 13.33 -9.21
N GLU A 407 -5.38 14.14 -9.49
CA GLU A 407 -5.51 15.59 -9.79
C GLU A 407 -6.00 15.88 -11.23
N GLY A 408 -6.35 14.84 -12.00
CA GLY A 408 -6.90 15.02 -13.35
C GLY A 408 -5.89 15.46 -14.40
N HIS A 409 -4.59 15.15 -14.23
CA HIS A 409 -3.56 15.47 -15.24
C HIS A 409 -3.68 14.63 -16.51
N LEU A 410 -4.55 13.62 -16.54
CA LEU A 410 -4.96 12.94 -17.77
C LEU A 410 -6.08 13.75 -18.45
N ARG A 411 -5.70 14.91 -18.98
CA ARG A 411 -6.60 15.80 -19.72
C ARG A 411 -5.86 16.51 -20.85
N LEU A 412 -6.58 16.81 -21.93
CA LEU A 412 -6.05 17.53 -23.10
C LEU A 412 -7.00 18.63 -23.51
N HIS A 413 -6.48 19.83 -23.73
CA HIS A 413 -7.24 20.91 -24.34
C HIS A 413 -7.27 20.72 -25.85
N ASP A 414 -8.46 20.60 -26.43
CA ASP A 414 -8.68 20.45 -27.86
C ASP A 414 -9.45 21.70 -28.35
N PRO A 415 -8.81 22.57 -29.15
CA PRO A 415 -9.44 23.79 -29.69
C PRO A 415 -10.69 23.53 -30.53
N LEU A 416 -10.85 22.31 -31.06
CA LEU A 416 -11.99 21.91 -31.87
C LEU A 416 -13.16 21.35 -31.04
N LEU A 417 -12.98 21.18 -29.73
CA LEU A 417 -14.10 20.90 -28.81
C LEU A 417 -14.72 22.23 -28.37
N GLY A 418 -16.05 22.28 -28.19
CA GLY A 418 -16.78 23.50 -27.81
C GLY A 418 -17.55 24.10 -29.00
N GLY A 419 -18.86 24.28 -28.82
CA GLY A 419 -19.74 24.74 -29.90
C GLY A 419 -19.48 26.19 -30.27
N GLY A 420 -18.88 26.43 -31.44
CA GLY A 420 -18.92 27.68 -32.22
C GLY A 420 -18.32 28.97 -31.62
N GLY A 421 -18.14 29.06 -30.30
CA GLY A 421 -17.74 30.26 -29.57
C GLY A 421 -16.24 30.44 -29.35
N GLY A 422 -15.38 29.73 -30.09
CA GLY A 422 -13.92 29.95 -30.09
C GLY A 422 -13.15 29.52 -28.83
N GLY A 423 -13.78 28.85 -27.86
CA GLY A 423 -13.19 28.58 -26.54
C GLY A 423 -12.44 27.26 -26.34
N GLY A 424 -12.45 26.33 -27.29
CA GLY A 424 -11.89 24.99 -27.06
C GLY A 424 -12.63 24.20 -25.96
N GLY A 425 -12.20 22.96 -25.73
CA GLY A 425 -12.76 22.11 -24.68
C GLY A 425 -11.77 21.08 -24.17
N TRP A 426 -12.04 20.51 -23.00
CA TRP A 426 -11.17 19.52 -22.37
C TRP A 426 -11.63 18.10 -22.67
N ARG A 427 -10.73 17.28 -23.20
CA ARG A 427 -10.81 15.81 -23.14
C ARG A 427 -10.31 15.39 -21.78
N VAL A 428 -11.12 14.65 -21.02
CA VAL A 428 -10.75 14.14 -19.69
C VAL A 428 -10.98 12.65 -19.68
N ALA A 429 -10.01 11.90 -19.19
CA ALA A 429 -10.20 10.48 -18.90
C ALA A 429 -9.88 10.25 -17.44
N GLU A 430 -10.88 9.79 -16.69
CA GLU A 430 -10.63 9.27 -15.35
C GLU A 430 -10.06 7.86 -15.42
N VAL A 431 -9.39 7.44 -14.35
CA VAL A 431 -8.78 6.12 -14.25
C VAL A 431 -9.40 5.33 -13.10
N ARG A 432 -9.58 4.03 -13.31
CA ARG A 432 -10.00 3.04 -12.31
C ARG A 432 -8.99 1.91 -12.22
N GLU A 433 -8.91 1.31 -11.04
CA GLU A 433 -8.05 0.17 -10.71
C GLU A 433 -8.45 -1.10 -11.48
N ALA A 434 -7.53 -2.07 -11.57
CA ALA A 434 -7.78 -3.30 -12.33
C ALA A 434 -8.88 -4.19 -11.76
N GLY A 435 -9.13 -4.12 -10.46
CA GLY A 435 -10.24 -4.82 -9.82
C GLY A 435 -11.59 -4.11 -9.94
N PHE A 436 -11.68 -2.98 -10.65
CA PHE A 436 -12.89 -2.15 -10.68
C PHE A 436 -14.12 -2.93 -11.14
N MET A 437 -14.04 -3.67 -12.25
CA MET A 437 -15.19 -4.42 -12.77
C MET A 437 -15.62 -5.58 -11.85
N ASP A 438 -14.70 -6.10 -11.04
CA ASP A 438 -14.96 -7.18 -10.09
C ASP A 438 -15.47 -6.66 -8.72
N ASN A 439 -15.26 -5.37 -8.44
CA ASN A 439 -15.61 -4.78 -7.15
C ASN A 439 -17.12 -4.86 -6.90
N PRO A 440 -17.60 -5.40 -5.77
CA PRO A 440 -19.03 -5.57 -5.49
C PRO A 440 -19.84 -4.26 -5.56
N ARG A 441 -19.20 -3.10 -5.33
CA ARG A 441 -19.85 -1.78 -5.39
C ARG A 441 -20.00 -1.22 -6.80
N THR A 442 -19.28 -1.74 -7.79
CA THR A 442 -19.40 -1.31 -9.19
C THR A 442 -20.81 -1.53 -9.70
N ASP A 443 -21.36 -0.49 -10.35
CA ASP A 443 -22.73 -0.44 -10.86
C ASP A 443 -23.12 -1.78 -11.51
N PRO A 444 -24.13 -2.49 -10.97
CA PRO A 444 -24.61 -3.74 -11.55
C PRO A 444 -24.99 -3.61 -13.03
N GLY A 445 -25.54 -2.47 -13.44
CA GLY A 445 -25.87 -2.21 -14.84
C GLY A 445 -24.64 -2.11 -15.74
N LEU A 446 -23.50 -1.70 -15.21
CA LEU A 446 -22.23 -1.67 -15.93
C LEU A 446 -21.63 -3.08 -16.05
N LYS A 447 -21.73 -3.89 -14.99
CA LYS A 447 -21.29 -5.30 -14.98
C LYS A 447 -22.11 -6.18 -15.92
N ALA A 448 -23.42 -5.92 -16.01
CA ALA A 448 -24.35 -6.66 -16.84
C ALA A 448 -24.40 -6.18 -18.30
N ALA A 449 -23.72 -5.08 -18.65
CA ALA A 449 -23.73 -4.57 -20.01
C ALA A 449 -22.92 -5.47 -20.97
N SER A 450 -23.42 -5.66 -22.20
CA SER A 450 -22.64 -6.28 -23.28
C SER A 450 -21.40 -5.43 -23.56
N ARG A 451 -20.26 -6.08 -23.80
CA ARG A 451 -19.05 -5.39 -24.20
C ARG A 451 -19.09 -5.15 -25.71
N LEU A 452 -18.69 -3.96 -26.14
CA LEU A 452 -18.34 -3.69 -27.53
C LEU A 452 -16.84 -3.94 -27.70
N VAL A 453 -16.47 -4.99 -28.43
CA VAL A 453 -15.08 -5.44 -28.61
C VAL A 453 -14.54 -4.94 -29.96
N LEU A 454 -13.49 -4.13 -29.92
CA LEU A 454 -12.85 -3.61 -31.13
C LEU A 454 -11.91 -4.65 -31.73
N THR A 455 -12.12 -5.02 -33.00
CA THR A 455 -11.27 -6.01 -33.71
C THR A 455 -10.78 -5.45 -35.04
N LEU A 456 -9.47 -5.46 -35.29
CA LEU A 456 -8.94 -5.02 -36.59
C LEU A 456 -9.07 -6.13 -37.64
N ARG A 457 -9.76 -5.86 -38.76
CA ARG A 457 -9.89 -6.82 -39.87
C ARG A 457 -8.51 -7.16 -40.44
N GLY A 458 -8.29 -8.44 -40.77
CA GLY A 458 -7.00 -8.92 -41.29
C GLY A 458 -5.91 -9.15 -40.25
N ALA A 459 -6.11 -8.77 -38.99
CA ALA A 459 -5.18 -9.10 -37.91
C ALA A 459 -5.25 -10.58 -37.46
N ALA A 460 -6.13 -11.38 -38.09
CA ALA A 460 -6.40 -12.78 -37.81
C ALA A 460 -5.31 -13.76 -38.30
N GLY A 461 -4.14 -13.28 -38.73
CA GLY A 461 -3.06 -14.12 -39.27
C GLY A 461 -2.16 -14.84 -38.25
N GLY A 462 -2.46 -14.82 -36.94
CA GLY A 462 -1.55 -15.47 -35.97
C GLY A 462 -2.00 -15.59 -34.52
N ALA A 463 -3.09 -14.94 -34.10
CA ALA A 463 -3.66 -15.19 -32.79
C ALA A 463 -4.87 -16.12 -32.97
N ALA A 464 -4.69 -17.40 -32.68
CA ALA A 464 -5.82 -18.26 -32.35
C ALA A 464 -6.69 -17.47 -31.37
N ALA A 465 -8.00 -17.43 -31.61
CA ALA A 465 -8.94 -16.95 -30.63
C ALA A 465 -8.75 -17.83 -29.39
N THR A 466 -7.86 -17.43 -28.48
CA THR A 466 -7.88 -17.89 -27.11
C THR A 466 -9.24 -17.43 -26.64
N SER A 467 -10.20 -18.35 -26.67
CA SER A 467 -11.39 -18.30 -25.84
C SER A 467 -11.00 -17.56 -24.58
N LEU A 468 -11.64 -16.41 -24.35
CA LEU A 468 -11.60 -15.70 -23.08
C LEU A 468 -12.20 -16.66 -22.05
N SER A 469 -11.43 -17.68 -21.66
CA SER A 469 -11.77 -18.54 -20.55
C SER A 469 -11.74 -17.62 -19.35
N PRO A 470 -12.87 -17.46 -18.64
CA PRO A 470 -12.85 -16.72 -17.40
C PRO A 470 -11.76 -17.36 -16.53
N SER A 471 -10.80 -16.54 -16.11
CA SER A 471 -9.83 -16.94 -15.08
C SER A 471 -10.62 -17.61 -13.97
N ALA A 472 -10.26 -18.86 -13.64
CA ALA A 472 -10.95 -19.69 -12.68
C ALA A 472 -10.91 -19.05 -11.28
N ALA A 473 -11.77 -18.07 -11.06
CA ALA A 473 -12.20 -17.63 -9.75
C ALA A 473 -13.25 -18.64 -9.28
N SER A 474 -13.14 -19.02 -8.00
CA SER A 474 -14.03 -19.96 -7.32
C SER A 474 -15.51 -19.73 -7.67
N PRO A 475 -16.33 -20.79 -7.75
CA PRO A 475 -17.74 -20.71 -8.11
C PRO A 475 -18.52 -20.02 -6.98
N SER A 476 -18.59 -18.70 -7.03
CA SER A 476 -19.59 -17.91 -6.31
C SER A 476 -20.79 -17.73 -7.24
N ALA A 477 -21.93 -18.29 -6.85
CA ALA A 477 -23.19 -18.17 -7.58
C ALA A 477 -23.61 -16.70 -7.61
N SER A 478 -23.27 -16.01 -8.70
CA SER A 478 -23.71 -14.64 -8.91
C SER A 478 -25.24 -14.62 -9.11
N PRO A 479 -26.00 -13.83 -8.34
CA PRO A 479 -27.46 -13.75 -8.47
C PRO A 479 -27.91 -12.99 -9.73
N PHE A 480 -26.98 -12.60 -10.61
CA PHE A 480 -27.27 -11.80 -11.80
C PHE A 480 -27.38 -12.69 -13.05
N PRO A 481 -28.32 -12.39 -13.97
CA PRO A 481 -28.40 -13.07 -15.26
C PRO A 481 -27.07 -12.97 -16.00
N ALA A 482 -26.72 -14.03 -16.74
CA ALA A 482 -25.52 -14.05 -17.56
C ALA A 482 -25.49 -12.81 -18.47
N PRO A 483 -24.35 -12.10 -18.57
CA PRO A 483 -24.27 -10.93 -19.42
C PRO A 483 -24.58 -11.30 -20.88
N PRO A 484 -25.25 -10.41 -21.64
CA PRO A 484 -25.47 -10.61 -23.06
C PRO A 484 -24.13 -10.81 -23.79
N PRO A 485 -24.13 -11.56 -24.91
CA PRO A 485 -22.91 -11.85 -25.64
C PRO A 485 -22.21 -10.57 -26.09
N ASP A 486 -20.88 -10.63 -26.13
CA ASP A 486 -20.05 -9.52 -26.60
C ASP A 486 -20.38 -9.18 -28.06
N GLN A 487 -20.45 -7.88 -28.34
CA GLN A 487 -20.67 -7.35 -29.69
C GLN A 487 -19.32 -7.04 -30.33
N LEU A 488 -19.03 -7.65 -31.47
CA LEU A 488 -17.78 -7.38 -32.20
C LEU A 488 -17.97 -6.17 -33.12
N LEU A 489 -17.07 -5.19 -33.03
CA LEU A 489 -16.97 -4.08 -33.96
C LEU A 489 -15.69 -4.24 -34.80
N PRO A 490 -15.80 -4.78 -36.02
CA PRO A 490 -14.66 -4.88 -36.91
C PRO A 490 -14.25 -3.50 -37.42
N LEU A 491 -12.96 -3.22 -37.38
CA LEU A 491 -12.32 -2.00 -37.86
C LEU A 491 -11.54 -2.32 -39.12
N ASP A 492 -11.73 -1.54 -40.18
CA ASP A 492 -10.98 -1.68 -41.44
C ASP A 492 -9.56 -1.11 -41.35
N ALA A 493 -9.33 -0.19 -40.41
CA ALA A 493 -8.04 0.42 -40.15
C ALA A 493 -7.95 0.86 -38.68
N PRO A 494 -6.73 1.08 -38.14
CA PRO A 494 -6.58 1.70 -36.83
C PRO A 494 -7.23 3.09 -36.82
N LEU A 495 -7.85 3.44 -35.69
CA LEU A 495 -8.58 4.68 -35.47
C LEU A 495 -7.61 5.84 -35.18
N SER A 496 -7.94 7.01 -35.71
CA SER A 496 -7.47 8.30 -35.20
C SER A 496 -8.36 8.80 -34.06
N ASP A 497 -7.96 9.85 -33.35
CA ASP A 497 -8.77 10.49 -32.31
C ASP A 497 -10.10 11.01 -32.86
N ARG A 498 -10.11 11.61 -34.06
CA ARG A 498 -11.32 12.11 -34.73
C ARG A 498 -12.25 10.97 -35.14
N THR A 499 -11.71 9.91 -35.75
CA THR A 499 -12.50 8.74 -36.14
C THR A 499 -13.05 8.02 -34.91
N ALA A 500 -12.24 7.85 -33.86
CA ALA A 500 -12.67 7.25 -32.60
C ALA A 500 -13.76 8.08 -31.93
N GLN A 501 -13.65 9.41 -31.92
CA GLN A 501 -14.67 10.30 -31.38
C GLN A 501 -15.98 10.21 -32.17
N ALA A 502 -15.91 10.20 -33.50
CA ALA A 502 -17.08 10.11 -34.36
C ALA A 502 -17.79 8.75 -34.22
N LEU A 503 -17.05 7.66 -34.05
CA LEU A 503 -17.59 6.31 -33.98
C LEU A 503 -18.06 5.91 -32.57
N LEU A 504 -17.26 6.22 -31.55
CA LEU A 504 -17.36 5.68 -30.18
C LEU A 504 -17.61 6.76 -29.10
N GLY A 505 -17.53 8.04 -29.48
CA GLY A 505 -17.77 9.16 -28.60
C GLY A 505 -19.25 9.34 -28.22
N PRO A 506 -19.59 10.36 -27.41
CA PRO A 506 -20.95 10.57 -26.88
C PRO A 506 -22.05 10.76 -27.93
N ARG A 507 -21.68 11.16 -29.16
CA ARG A 507 -22.59 11.39 -30.29
C ARG A 507 -22.42 10.37 -31.41
N GLY A 508 -21.55 9.38 -31.23
CA GLY A 508 -21.28 8.37 -32.24
C GLY A 508 -22.37 7.29 -32.28
N PRO A 509 -22.42 6.49 -33.36
CA PRO A 509 -23.39 5.39 -33.50
C PRO A 509 -23.27 4.34 -32.39
N HIS A 510 -22.12 4.23 -31.73
CA HIS A 510 -21.90 3.32 -30.61
C HIS A 510 -21.87 4.02 -29.23
N ALA A 511 -22.46 5.22 -29.12
CA ALA A 511 -22.52 5.96 -27.85
C ALA A 511 -23.18 5.18 -26.71
N ALA A 512 -24.16 4.33 -27.03
CA ALA A 512 -24.89 3.50 -26.07
C ALA A 512 -24.05 2.36 -25.45
N ALA A 513 -22.90 2.01 -26.04
CA ALA A 513 -22.03 0.97 -25.49
C ALA A 513 -21.45 1.44 -24.15
N ARG A 514 -21.89 0.84 -23.04
CA ARG A 514 -21.41 1.17 -21.69
C ARG A 514 -20.00 0.66 -21.45
N VAL A 515 -19.65 -0.51 -21.97
CA VAL A 515 -18.33 -1.12 -21.85
C VAL A 515 -17.70 -1.24 -23.23
N LEU A 516 -16.62 -0.50 -23.46
CA LEU A 516 -15.75 -0.66 -24.62
C LEU A 516 -14.56 -1.54 -24.23
N HIS A 517 -14.29 -2.59 -24.98
CA HIS A 517 -13.17 -3.49 -24.73
C HIS A 517 -12.20 -3.49 -25.91
N VAL A 518 -10.91 -3.35 -25.59
CA VAL A 518 -9.82 -3.20 -26.57
C VAL A 518 -8.76 -4.27 -26.31
N PRO A 519 -8.81 -5.40 -27.01
CA PRO A 519 -7.87 -6.50 -26.78
C PRO A 519 -6.41 -6.08 -27.02
N ARG A 520 -6.16 -5.26 -28.05
CA ARG A 520 -4.80 -4.80 -28.40
C ARG A 520 -4.77 -3.31 -28.73
N PRO A 521 -4.57 -2.43 -27.74
CA PRO A 521 -4.59 -0.98 -27.95
C PRO A 521 -3.67 -0.45 -29.05
N PRO A 522 -2.41 -0.91 -29.20
CA PRO A 522 -1.55 -0.45 -30.28
C PRO A 522 -2.16 -0.68 -31.67
N GLY A 523 -2.80 -1.83 -31.91
CA GLY A 523 -3.41 -2.14 -33.20
C GLY A 523 -4.69 -1.34 -33.49
N VAL A 524 -5.39 -0.89 -32.45
CA VAL A 524 -6.68 -0.19 -32.58
C VAL A 524 -6.52 1.32 -32.72
N PHE A 525 -5.54 1.93 -32.04
CA PHE A 525 -5.39 3.39 -32.00
C PHE A 525 -4.04 3.89 -32.57
N ALA A 526 -3.36 3.08 -33.40
CA ALA A 526 -2.04 3.44 -33.98
C ALA A 526 -2.00 4.75 -34.76
N ARG A 527 -3.12 5.22 -35.34
CA ARG A 527 -3.15 6.52 -36.03
C ARG A 527 -3.08 7.72 -35.08
N GLY A 528 -3.41 7.52 -33.80
CA GLY A 528 -3.26 8.51 -32.74
C GLY A 528 -4.04 9.80 -32.98
N PHE A 529 -3.49 10.93 -32.54
CA PHE A 529 -4.12 12.24 -32.68
C PHE A 529 -3.78 12.87 -34.04
N GLU A 530 -4.77 13.30 -34.81
CA GLU A 530 -4.53 13.90 -36.13
C GLU A 530 -3.82 15.26 -36.03
N ASP A 531 -4.13 16.03 -34.97
CA ASP A 531 -3.47 17.29 -34.68
C ASP A 531 -2.12 17.05 -33.98
N GLY A 532 -1.05 17.51 -34.62
CA GLY A 532 0.32 17.30 -34.12
C GLY A 532 0.62 18.00 -32.78
N ALA A 533 0.00 19.16 -32.53
CA ALA A 533 0.18 19.89 -31.27
C ALA A 533 -0.57 19.19 -30.13
N LEU A 534 -1.80 18.72 -30.39
CA LEU A 534 -2.56 17.90 -29.46
C LEU A 534 -1.82 16.60 -29.12
N TRP A 535 -1.22 15.95 -30.12
CA TRP A 535 -0.39 14.75 -29.90
C TRP A 535 0.85 15.06 -29.05
N ALA A 536 1.55 16.18 -29.32
CA ALA A 536 2.71 16.56 -28.52
C ALA A 536 2.33 16.86 -27.05
N ALA A 537 1.19 17.52 -26.82
CA ALA A 537 0.66 17.74 -25.48
C ALA A 537 0.31 16.43 -24.78
N PHE A 538 -0.28 15.47 -25.51
CA PHE A 538 -0.53 14.12 -25.00
C PHE A 538 0.77 13.38 -24.63
N ASP A 539 1.78 13.42 -25.48
CA ASP A 539 3.08 12.81 -25.21
C ASP A 539 3.71 13.37 -23.93
N ALA A 540 3.71 14.70 -23.77
CA ALA A 540 4.21 15.37 -22.57
C ALA A 540 3.40 14.99 -21.32
N GLY A 541 2.07 14.95 -21.43
CA GLY A 541 1.17 14.53 -20.37
C GLY A 541 1.48 13.11 -19.89
N VAL A 542 1.50 12.13 -20.79
CA VAL A 542 1.76 10.72 -20.44
C VAL A 542 3.16 10.52 -19.89
N GLN A 543 4.18 11.17 -20.45
CA GLN A 543 5.52 11.18 -19.86
C GLN A 543 5.53 11.73 -18.43
N GLY A 544 4.69 12.71 -18.16
CA GLY A 544 4.51 13.31 -16.84
C GLY A 544 3.80 12.40 -15.83
N LEU A 545 3.02 11.43 -16.30
CA LEU A 545 2.31 10.43 -15.49
C LEU A 545 3.21 9.25 -15.12
N ALA A 546 4.18 8.88 -15.96
CA ALA A 546 5.09 7.78 -15.65
C ALA A 546 5.85 8.00 -14.34
N ALA A 547 5.90 6.96 -13.53
CA ALA A 547 6.62 6.99 -12.28
C ALA A 547 8.12 6.79 -12.49
N THR A 548 8.91 7.28 -11.52
CA THR A 548 10.34 7.00 -11.47
C THR A 548 10.56 5.67 -10.78
N TRP A 549 11.20 4.74 -11.48
CA TRP A 549 11.66 3.48 -10.91
C TRP A 549 13.07 3.68 -10.35
N CYS A 550 13.43 2.96 -9.28
CA CYS A 550 14.70 3.15 -8.61
C CYS A 550 15.50 1.87 -8.48
N CYS A 551 16.82 2.05 -8.50
CA CYS A 551 17.80 1.46 -7.58
C CYS A 551 18.75 0.41 -8.18
N ARG A 552 19.24 0.64 -9.40
CA ARG A 552 20.48 -0.01 -9.87
C ARG A 552 21.61 0.27 -8.88
N ALA A 553 22.35 -0.79 -8.53
CA ALA A 553 23.54 -0.70 -7.71
C ALA A 553 24.75 -0.56 -8.63
N GLN A 554 25.18 0.66 -8.95
CA GLN A 554 26.46 0.84 -9.62
C GLN A 554 27.33 1.81 -8.85
N GLY A 555 28.45 1.29 -8.32
CA GLY A 555 29.75 1.95 -8.11
C GLY A 555 29.85 3.25 -7.32
N GLY A 556 28.74 3.90 -6.99
CA GLY A 556 28.66 5.16 -6.26
C GLY A 556 27.76 5.05 -5.04
N PRO A 557 27.76 6.05 -4.14
CA PRO A 557 27.12 5.98 -2.83
C PRO A 557 25.58 6.07 -2.86
N GLY A 558 24.91 5.92 -4.00
CA GLY A 558 23.46 6.08 -4.08
C GLY A 558 22.77 5.32 -5.23
N PRO A 559 21.48 5.02 -5.08
CA PRO A 559 20.71 4.31 -6.09
C PRO A 559 20.46 5.18 -7.33
N ARG A 560 20.69 4.63 -8.53
CA ARG A 560 20.32 5.31 -9.79
C ARG A 560 18.80 5.24 -10.00
N ARG A 561 18.20 6.39 -10.30
CA ARG A 561 16.79 6.51 -10.67
C ARG A 561 16.66 6.32 -12.18
N GLU A 562 15.77 5.42 -12.58
CA GLU A 562 15.42 5.16 -13.99
C GLU A 562 14.02 5.72 -14.25
N ARG A 563 13.88 6.54 -15.28
CA ARG A 563 12.57 7.04 -15.70
C ARG A 563 11.95 6.03 -16.66
N LEU A 564 10.77 5.51 -16.30
CA LEU A 564 10.00 4.65 -17.19
C LEU A 564 9.67 5.42 -18.48
N GLN A 565 9.67 4.69 -19.60
CA GLN A 565 9.51 5.21 -20.96
C GLN A 565 8.14 4.78 -21.50
N PRO A 566 7.06 5.51 -21.15
CA PRO A 566 5.72 5.14 -21.59
C PRO A 566 5.47 5.43 -23.07
N LEU A 567 6.33 6.23 -23.72
CA LEU A 567 6.18 6.53 -25.13
C LEU A 567 6.67 5.36 -26.01
N PRO A 568 5.86 4.93 -26.99
CA PRO A 568 6.31 4.01 -28.03
C PRO A 568 7.55 4.55 -28.73
N GLU A 569 8.41 3.66 -29.24
CA GLU A 569 9.68 4.03 -29.87
C GLU A 569 9.52 5.08 -30.99
N SER A 570 8.48 4.91 -31.82
CA SER A 570 8.11 5.84 -32.89
C SER A 570 7.82 7.28 -32.43
N ARG A 571 7.59 7.51 -31.13
CA ARG A 571 7.24 8.81 -30.55
C ARG A 571 8.37 9.46 -29.75
N ARG A 572 9.41 8.72 -29.35
CA ARG A 572 10.44 9.22 -28.41
C ARG A 572 11.23 10.43 -28.93
N GLY A 573 11.53 10.48 -30.23
CA GLY A 573 12.29 11.58 -30.84
C GLY A 573 11.51 12.90 -31.00
N ARG A 574 10.17 12.86 -31.00
CA ARG A 574 9.33 14.05 -31.25
C ARG A 574 8.98 14.82 -29.97
N ALA A 575 8.93 14.13 -28.83
CA ALA A 575 8.52 14.73 -27.56
C ALA A 575 9.53 15.77 -27.02
N VAL A 576 10.82 15.67 -27.37
CA VAL A 576 11.85 16.61 -26.92
C VAL A 576 11.69 17.99 -27.56
N ALA A 577 11.14 18.06 -28.78
CA ALA A 577 10.96 19.32 -29.50
C ALA A 577 9.74 20.13 -29.00
N GLY A 578 8.70 19.48 -28.48
CA GLY A 578 7.45 20.14 -28.08
C GLY A 578 7.42 20.68 -26.65
N ALA A 579 8.29 20.18 -25.75
CA ALA A 579 8.29 20.57 -24.34
C ALA A 579 8.68 22.04 -24.09
N VAL A 580 9.26 22.72 -25.09
CA VAL A 580 9.67 24.13 -25.00
C VAL A 580 8.49 25.10 -25.20
N ALA A 581 7.34 24.64 -25.71
CA ALA A 581 6.30 25.55 -26.20
C ALA A 581 4.99 25.59 -25.39
N GLY A 582 4.76 24.76 -24.37
CA GLY A 582 3.39 24.61 -23.83
C GLY A 582 3.19 24.13 -22.39
N VAL A 583 4.20 24.24 -21.51
CA VAL A 583 4.00 23.90 -20.09
C VAL A 583 4.09 25.17 -19.26
N GLU A 584 2.95 25.81 -18.99
CA GLU A 584 2.79 26.55 -17.74
C GLU A 584 2.87 25.52 -16.61
N ALA A 585 4.07 25.39 -16.06
CA ALA A 585 4.31 24.58 -14.88
C ALA A 585 3.68 25.29 -13.68
N GLY A 586 2.43 24.96 -13.37
CA GLY A 586 1.90 25.17 -12.03
C GLY A 586 2.74 24.34 -11.05
N THR A 587 3.60 25.04 -10.31
CA THR A 587 4.46 24.51 -9.23
C THR A 587 3.66 23.92 -8.09
#